data_AF-A0A7S4RK20-F1
#
_entry.id   AF-A0A7S4RK20-F1
#
_cell.length_a   1.000
_cell.length_b   1.000
_cell.length_c   1.000
_cell.angle_alpha   90.00
_cell.angle_beta   90.00
_cell.angle_gamma   90.00
#
_symmetry.space_group_name_H-M   'P 1'
#
loop_
_entity.id
_entity.type
_entity.pdbx_description
1 polymer ?
#
loop_
_entity_poly.entity_id
_entity_poly.type
_entity_poly.pdbx_seq_one_letter_code
_entity_poly.pdbx_strand_id
1 'polypeptide(L)'
;PPTNPPTDPPTNLPTAPPTNPPTNLPTAPPTNPPTDPPTELPTAPPTNPPTNLPTAPPTNPPTAPPTNPPTEPLPRCPCGQTDASREADAFAVLSTVSDPALLLDETTPQGRSFEWIIDIDEFCGCPADPKFVQRYIMGVFYYSTEGDSWNNGCQAPVDLTDPVAIAAANNDCTIEADGLDIFGLETFRGTDAWLTPSYECFWGGVACRNSTLCMDRIEFETAGLAGTMPVELQNLTDLRFLILEEGATGGPIPSEYGTFPRLHILDLNFNAFTGSVPVELYNTPFLLQLDLNDNFFTGTVATEIGSVQFLQFVQLEANQFIGTVPSEVGSLQSLRKY
;
A
#
# COMPACT_ATOMS: atom_id res chain seq x y z
N PRO A 1 28.85 -7.33 76.59
CA PRO A 1 27.56 -6.89 77.17
C PRO A 1 26.51 -6.67 76.08
N PRO A 2 25.69 -7.69 75.77
CA PRO A 2 24.54 -7.53 74.88
C PRO A 2 23.29 -7.24 75.71
N THR A 3 22.49 -6.25 75.30
CA THR A 3 21.11 -6.09 75.78
C THR A 3 20.17 -6.39 74.63
N ASN A 4 19.23 -7.30 74.92
CA ASN A 4 18.29 -7.97 74.02
C ASN A 4 17.46 -7.03 73.11
N PRO A 5 16.97 -7.51 71.95
CA PRO A 5 15.93 -6.85 71.19
C PRO A 5 14.56 -6.98 71.89
N PRO A 6 13.61 -6.06 71.67
CA PRO A 6 12.28 -6.16 72.22
C PRO A 6 11.46 -7.26 71.53
N THR A 7 10.86 -8.09 72.36
CA THR A 7 9.71 -8.96 72.10
C THR A 7 8.44 -8.11 72.05
N ASP A 8 7.77 -8.05 70.90
CA ASP A 8 6.31 -8.20 70.72
C ASP A 8 5.89 -7.65 69.34
N PRO A 9 5.05 -8.37 68.57
CA PRO A 9 4.48 -7.86 67.33
C PRO A 9 3.36 -6.85 67.64
N PRO A 10 3.21 -5.75 66.86
CA PRO A 10 2.02 -4.93 66.95
C PRO A 10 0.80 -5.71 66.42
N THR A 11 -0.05 -6.14 67.36
CA THR A 11 -1.46 -6.45 67.12
C THR A 11 -2.18 -5.18 66.69
N ASN A 12 -2.56 -5.07 65.42
CA ASN A 12 -3.80 -4.46 64.92
C ASN A 12 -3.76 -4.40 63.37
N LEU A 13 -4.46 -5.33 62.73
CA LEU A 13 -4.78 -5.26 61.31
C LEU A 13 -5.98 -4.30 61.14
N PRO A 14 -5.99 -3.34 60.20
CA PRO A 14 -7.18 -2.53 59.91
C PRO A 14 -8.29 -3.42 59.32
N THR A 15 -9.48 -3.38 59.89
CA THR A 15 -10.66 -4.18 59.50
C THR A 15 -11.55 -3.52 58.42
N ALA A 16 -11.03 -2.57 57.64
CA ALA A 16 -11.78 -2.00 56.51
C ALA A 16 -10.86 -1.58 55.35
N PRO A 17 -11.25 -1.84 54.09
CA PRO A 17 -10.54 -1.32 52.92
C PRO A 17 -10.74 0.21 52.80
N PRO A 18 -9.74 0.95 52.30
CA PRO A 18 -9.88 2.39 52.07
C PRO A 18 -10.91 2.67 50.97
N THR A 19 -11.80 3.63 51.21
CA THR A 19 -12.94 3.95 50.33
C THR A 19 -12.66 5.02 49.26
N ASN A 20 -11.41 5.44 49.05
CA ASN A 20 -11.07 6.45 48.03
C ASN A 20 -9.84 6.04 47.19
N PRO A 21 -9.85 6.25 45.86
CA PRO A 21 -8.69 5.99 45.02
C PRO A 21 -7.57 7.03 45.27
N PRO A 22 -6.29 6.65 45.14
CA PRO A 22 -5.17 7.57 45.31
C PRO A 22 -5.11 8.58 44.16
N THR A 23 -5.05 9.87 44.49
CA THR A 23 -5.11 10.99 43.53
C THR A 23 -3.77 11.48 42.98
N ASN A 24 -2.67 10.74 43.13
CA ASN A 24 -1.36 11.20 42.64
C ASN A 24 -0.69 10.16 41.74
N LEU A 25 -0.57 10.50 40.45
CA LEU A 25 0.23 9.77 39.47
C LEU A 25 1.73 10.14 39.65
N PRO A 26 2.69 9.20 39.60
CA PRO A 26 4.12 9.53 39.66
C PRO A 26 4.57 10.21 38.35
N THR A 27 5.22 11.36 38.45
CA THR A 27 5.65 12.19 37.32
C THR A 27 7.01 11.85 36.69
N ALA A 28 7.59 10.66 36.94
CA ALA A 28 8.81 10.23 36.25
C ALA A 28 9.01 8.70 36.25
N PRO A 29 9.60 8.12 35.18
CA PRO A 29 9.95 6.70 35.14
C PRO A 29 11.23 6.41 35.96
N PRO A 30 11.38 5.20 36.53
CA PRO A 30 12.57 4.82 37.27
C PRO A 30 13.78 4.67 36.34
N THR A 31 14.93 5.22 36.75
CA THR A 31 16.12 5.39 35.90
C THR A 31 17.14 4.25 35.95
N ASN A 32 16.85 3.08 36.53
CA ASN A 32 17.79 1.93 36.49
C ASN A 32 17.08 0.57 36.43
N PRO A 33 17.58 -0.38 35.60
CA PRO A 33 17.12 -1.77 35.63
C PRO A 33 17.69 -2.53 36.85
N PRO A 34 17.01 -3.56 37.37
CA PRO A 34 17.52 -4.38 38.46
C PRO A 34 18.68 -5.26 37.97
N THR A 35 19.77 -5.31 38.73
CA THR A 35 21.04 -5.95 38.35
C THR A 35 21.23 -7.41 38.78
N ASP A 36 20.24 -8.12 39.31
CA ASP A 36 20.44 -9.53 39.71
C ASP A 36 19.27 -10.45 39.28
N PRO A 37 19.56 -11.60 38.63
CA PRO A 37 18.56 -12.62 38.39
C PRO A 37 18.25 -13.41 39.68
N PRO A 38 17.00 -13.87 39.89
CA PRO A 38 16.64 -14.64 41.08
C PRO A 38 17.29 -16.03 41.05
N THR A 39 18.04 -16.36 42.11
CA THR A 39 18.90 -17.55 42.18
C THR A 39 18.22 -18.84 42.69
N GLU A 40 16.90 -18.89 42.89
CA GLU A 40 16.26 -20.13 43.36
C GLU A 40 14.96 -20.46 42.62
N LEU A 41 14.94 -21.65 42.02
CA LEU A 41 13.77 -22.29 41.43
C LEU A 41 13.01 -23.04 42.54
N PRO A 42 11.69 -22.89 42.70
CA PRO A 42 10.96 -23.56 43.79
C PRO A 42 10.92 -25.08 43.59
N THR A 43 11.64 -25.82 44.45
CA THR A 43 11.59 -27.28 44.54
C THR A 43 10.50 -27.73 45.53
N ALA A 44 9.23 -27.58 45.19
CA ALA A 44 8.12 -28.44 45.67
C ALA A 44 6.74 -27.94 45.14
N PRO A 45 5.82 -28.85 44.74
CA PRO A 45 4.43 -28.48 44.50
C PRO A 45 3.70 -28.21 45.84
N PRO A 46 2.71 -27.30 45.87
CA PRO A 46 1.98 -26.97 47.09
C PRO A 46 1.17 -28.18 47.59
N THR A 47 1.34 -28.53 48.86
CA THR A 47 0.77 -29.75 49.48
C THR A 47 -0.58 -29.57 50.17
N ASN A 48 -1.30 -28.46 49.98
CA ASN A 48 -2.63 -28.29 50.60
C ASN A 48 -3.67 -27.75 49.59
N PRO A 49 -4.82 -28.42 49.40
CA PRO A 49 -5.93 -27.85 48.66
C PRO A 49 -6.56 -26.68 49.45
N PRO A 50 -7.12 -25.66 48.79
CA PRO A 50 -7.74 -24.52 49.45
C PRO A 50 -8.95 -24.96 50.29
N THR A 51 -8.93 -24.67 51.58
CA THR A 51 -9.91 -25.12 52.58
C THR A 51 -11.20 -24.30 52.65
N ASN A 52 -11.44 -23.34 51.75
CA ASN A 52 -12.65 -22.53 51.76
C ASN A 52 -13.43 -22.68 50.45
N LEU A 53 -14.29 -23.70 50.39
CA LEU A 53 -15.32 -23.81 49.37
C LEU A 53 -16.49 -22.87 49.77
N PRO A 54 -16.97 -21.97 48.90
CA PRO A 54 -18.11 -21.11 49.23
C PRO A 54 -19.37 -21.95 49.46
N THR A 55 -19.92 -21.93 50.68
CA THR A 55 -21.10 -22.70 51.08
C THR A 55 -22.43 -22.04 50.74
N ALA A 56 -22.46 -20.99 49.92
CA ALA A 56 -23.69 -20.36 49.47
C ALA A 56 -23.63 -20.04 47.96
N PRO A 57 -24.66 -20.41 47.17
CA PRO A 57 -24.79 -19.92 45.81
C PRO A 57 -24.96 -18.38 45.84
N PRO A 58 -24.47 -17.65 44.84
CA PRO A 58 -24.64 -16.20 44.76
C PRO A 58 -26.14 -15.87 44.80
N THR A 59 -26.56 -15.13 45.83
CA THR A 59 -27.98 -14.89 46.12
C THR A 59 -28.65 -13.85 45.24
N ASN A 60 -27.99 -13.34 44.18
CA ASN A 60 -28.63 -12.49 43.19
C ASN A 60 -28.09 -12.82 41.79
N PRO A 61 -28.93 -13.27 40.84
CA PRO A 61 -28.56 -13.18 39.43
C PRO A 61 -28.37 -11.69 39.06
N PRO A 62 -27.49 -11.34 38.12
CA PRO A 62 -27.38 -9.95 37.65
C PRO A 62 -28.77 -9.49 37.18
N THR A 63 -29.35 -8.53 37.91
CA THR A 63 -30.72 -8.06 37.75
C THR A 63 -30.94 -7.16 36.54
N ALA A 64 -29.93 -7.00 35.68
CA ALA A 64 -30.07 -6.36 34.39
C ALA A 64 -29.06 -6.94 33.40
N PRO A 65 -29.45 -7.20 32.14
CA PRO A 65 -28.47 -7.27 31.05
C PRO A 65 -27.68 -5.95 31.01
N PRO A 66 -26.43 -5.94 30.51
CA PRO A 66 -25.68 -4.68 30.35
C PRO A 66 -26.58 -3.65 29.67
N THR A 67 -26.87 -2.55 30.36
CA THR A 67 -27.95 -1.62 30.03
C THR A 67 -27.65 -0.73 28.84
N ASN A 68 -26.45 -0.81 28.26
CA ASN A 68 -26.14 -0.21 26.98
C ASN A 68 -25.50 -1.29 26.08
N PRO A 69 -26.15 -1.72 24.99
CA PRO A 69 -25.40 -2.27 23.86
C PRO A 69 -24.35 -1.23 23.42
N PRO A 70 -23.23 -1.64 22.79
CA PRO A 70 -22.32 -0.68 22.18
C PRO A 70 -23.14 0.27 21.31
N THR A 71 -23.16 1.56 21.67
CA THR A 71 -23.93 2.58 20.95
C THR A 71 -23.34 2.89 19.58
N GLU A 72 -22.12 2.42 19.33
CA GLU A 72 -21.46 2.55 18.03
C GLU A 72 -21.56 1.23 17.26
N PRO A 73 -21.86 1.32 15.95
CA PRO A 73 -21.82 0.16 15.08
C PRO A 73 -20.43 -0.49 15.14
N LEU A 74 -20.39 -1.81 14.93
CA LEU A 74 -19.11 -2.51 14.83
C LEU A 74 -18.30 -1.88 13.68
N PRO A 75 -16.98 -1.69 13.85
CA PRO A 75 -16.13 -1.19 12.78
C PRO A 75 -16.26 -2.05 11.55
N ARG A 76 -16.23 -1.43 10.36
CA ARG A 76 -16.35 -2.15 9.10
C ARG A 76 -15.17 -3.08 8.87
N CYS A 77 -13.94 -2.58 9.05
CA CYS A 77 -12.72 -3.34 8.80
C CYS A 77 -12.15 -3.97 10.07
N PRO A 78 -11.57 -5.19 10.00
CA PRO A 78 -11.01 -5.90 11.15
C PRO A 78 -9.62 -5.38 11.57
N CYS A 79 -9.45 -4.06 11.67
CA CYS A 79 -8.17 -3.41 12.00
C CYS A 79 -7.97 -3.15 13.50
N GLY A 80 -8.94 -3.53 14.34
CA GLY A 80 -8.90 -3.25 15.78
C GLY A 80 -9.06 -1.76 16.12
N GLN A 81 -9.61 -0.96 15.20
CA GLN A 81 -9.84 0.48 15.34
C GLN A 81 -11.30 0.82 15.02
N THR A 82 -11.77 2.01 15.41
CA THR A 82 -13.05 2.56 14.90
C THR A 82 -12.88 3.06 13.47
N ASP A 83 -13.98 3.21 12.72
CA ASP A 83 -13.92 3.68 11.33
C ASP A 83 -13.29 5.09 11.23
N ALA A 84 -13.65 6.00 12.14
CA ALA A 84 -13.05 7.34 12.21
C ALA A 84 -11.54 7.32 12.53
N SER A 85 -11.08 6.37 13.35
CA SER A 85 -9.64 6.20 13.62
C SER A 85 -8.92 5.66 12.40
N ARG A 86 -9.52 4.69 11.71
CA ARG A 86 -8.96 4.11 10.49
C ARG A 86 -8.85 5.16 9.38
N GLU A 87 -9.87 5.98 9.20
CA GLU A 87 -9.87 7.09 8.23
C GLU A 87 -8.75 8.09 8.54
N ALA A 88 -8.60 8.51 9.81
CA ALA A 88 -7.54 9.42 10.22
C ALA A 88 -6.13 8.82 9.98
N ASP A 89 -5.93 7.55 10.30
CA ASP A 89 -4.67 6.84 10.06
C ASP A 89 -4.39 6.71 8.55
N ALA A 90 -5.41 6.39 7.76
CA ALA A 90 -5.29 6.31 6.31
C ALA A 90 -4.92 7.66 5.70
N PHE A 91 -5.62 8.73 6.09
CA PHE A 91 -5.30 10.08 5.61
C PHE A 91 -3.86 10.46 5.94
N ALA A 92 -3.40 10.16 7.16
CA ALA A 92 -2.03 10.43 7.58
C ALA A 92 -0.99 9.66 6.75
N VAL A 93 -1.23 8.37 6.48
CA VAL A 93 -0.33 7.53 5.68
C VAL A 93 -0.33 7.96 4.21
N LEU A 94 -1.50 8.19 3.62
CA LEU A 94 -1.63 8.51 2.19
C LEU A 94 -1.16 9.93 1.86
N SER A 95 -1.23 10.86 2.81
CA SER A 95 -0.63 12.20 2.71
C SER A 95 0.90 12.19 2.54
N THR A 96 1.56 11.03 2.73
CA THR A 96 3.00 10.90 2.49
C THR A 96 3.35 10.66 1.02
N VAL A 97 2.36 10.25 0.21
CA VAL A 97 2.56 9.88 -1.20
C VAL A 97 1.67 10.66 -2.18
N SER A 98 0.60 11.30 -1.69
CA SER A 98 -0.30 12.16 -2.47
C SER A 98 -0.49 13.51 -1.76
N ASP A 99 -0.79 14.55 -2.54
CA ASP A 99 -1.12 15.87 -2.01
C ASP A 99 -2.38 15.78 -1.12
N PRO A 100 -2.31 16.18 0.17
CA PRO A 100 -3.46 16.17 1.07
C PRO A 100 -4.69 16.93 0.55
N ALA A 101 -4.50 17.97 -0.27
CA ALA A 101 -5.62 18.70 -0.87
C ALA A 101 -6.37 17.86 -1.90
N LEU A 102 -5.66 17.02 -2.68
CA LEU A 102 -6.28 16.15 -3.68
C LEU A 102 -6.99 14.96 -3.02
N LEU A 103 -6.46 14.44 -1.89
CA LEU A 103 -7.14 13.40 -1.11
C LEU A 103 -8.54 13.83 -0.63
N LEU A 104 -8.74 15.13 -0.39
CA LEU A 104 -10.01 15.70 0.08
C LEU A 104 -10.93 16.17 -1.06
N ASP A 105 -10.49 16.04 -2.32
CA ASP A 105 -11.26 16.42 -3.50
C ASP A 105 -11.71 15.18 -4.27
N GLU A 106 -12.94 14.73 -4.01
CA GLU A 106 -13.59 13.57 -4.64
C GLU A 106 -13.75 13.70 -6.17
N THR A 107 -13.46 14.85 -6.77
CA THR A 107 -13.45 14.99 -8.23
C THR A 107 -12.10 14.57 -8.85
N THR A 108 -11.07 14.44 -8.04
CA THR A 108 -9.73 14.01 -8.47
C THR A 108 -9.57 12.50 -8.39
N PRO A 109 -8.66 11.89 -9.17
CA PRO A 109 -8.33 10.48 -9.02
C PRO A 109 -7.89 10.09 -7.60
N GLN A 110 -7.14 10.97 -6.92
CA GLN A 110 -6.68 10.79 -5.55
C GLN A 110 -7.83 10.73 -4.56
N GLY A 111 -8.75 11.72 -4.61
CA GLY A 111 -9.91 11.74 -3.74
C GLY A 111 -10.85 10.55 -3.98
N ARG A 112 -11.10 10.18 -5.25
CA ARG A 112 -11.88 8.96 -5.56
C ARG A 112 -11.22 7.69 -5.05
N SER A 113 -9.90 7.57 -5.17
CA SER A 113 -9.18 6.42 -4.62
C SER A 113 -9.16 6.41 -3.09
N PHE A 114 -9.14 7.58 -2.46
CA PHE A 114 -9.21 7.73 -1.01
C PHE A 114 -10.59 7.33 -0.50
N GLU A 115 -11.66 7.88 -1.07
CA GLU A 115 -13.04 7.47 -0.77
C GLU A 115 -13.21 5.96 -0.97
N TRP A 116 -12.73 5.44 -2.11
CA TRP A 116 -12.83 4.01 -2.40
C TRP A 116 -12.17 3.15 -1.32
N ILE A 117 -10.91 3.40 -0.96
CA ILE A 117 -10.20 2.52 0.00
C ILE A 117 -10.75 2.61 1.43
N ILE A 118 -11.43 3.71 1.78
CA ILE A 118 -12.03 3.91 3.10
C ILE A 118 -13.45 3.33 3.17
N ASP A 119 -14.28 3.65 2.19
CA ASP A 119 -15.73 3.49 2.24
C ASP A 119 -16.30 2.51 1.21
N ILE A 120 -15.50 1.95 0.32
CA ILE A 120 -16.00 1.02 -0.72
C ILE A 120 -15.20 -0.29 -0.78
N ASP A 121 -13.88 -0.27 -0.57
CA ASP A 121 -13.00 -1.42 -0.71
C ASP A 121 -13.31 -2.56 0.28
N GLU A 122 -13.87 -3.64 -0.23
CA GLU A 122 -14.22 -4.84 0.55
C GLU A 122 -13.00 -5.70 0.95
N PHE A 123 -11.82 -5.48 0.36
CA PHE A 123 -10.58 -6.04 0.92
C PHE A 123 -10.29 -5.46 2.31
N CYS A 124 -10.76 -4.23 2.58
CA CYS A 124 -10.77 -3.60 3.89
C CYS A 124 -9.37 -3.54 4.52
N GLY A 125 -8.36 -3.17 3.73
CA GLY A 125 -6.97 -3.09 4.17
C GLY A 125 -6.77 -2.14 5.36
N CYS A 126 -5.83 -2.48 6.24
CA CYS A 126 -5.50 -1.66 7.40
C CYS A 126 -4.39 -0.65 7.06
N PRO A 127 -4.48 0.63 7.48
CA PRO A 127 -3.47 1.65 7.19
C PRO A 127 -2.05 1.31 7.67
N ALA A 128 -1.93 0.49 8.70
CA ALA A 128 -0.64 0.01 9.21
C ALA A 128 0.01 -1.07 8.34
N ASP A 129 -0.71 -1.64 7.37
CA ASP A 129 -0.17 -2.64 6.45
C ASP A 129 0.78 -1.97 5.43
N PRO A 130 2.01 -2.50 5.23
CA PRO A 130 2.95 -1.95 4.25
C PRO A 130 2.44 -1.98 2.80
N LYS A 131 1.35 -2.68 2.50
CA LYS A 131 0.71 -2.73 1.17
C LYS A 131 -0.51 -1.82 1.05
N PHE A 132 -0.92 -1.14 2.13
CA PHE A 132 -2.04 -0.19 2.09
C PHE A 132 -1.81 0.93 1.07
N VAL A 133 -0.62 1.52 1.08
CA VAL A 133 -0.20 2.55 0.11
C VAL A 133 -0.19 1.99 -1.31
N GLN A 134 0.32 0.77 -1.51
CA GLN A 134 0.34 0.11 -2.82
C GLN A 134 -1.08 0.01 -3.40
N ARG A 135 -2.03 -0.50 -2.61
CA ARG A 135 -3.43 -0.65 -3.02
C ARG A 135 -4.08 0.70 -3.35
N TYR A 136 -3.83 1.73 -2.55
CA TYR A 136 -4.28 3.09 -2.85
C TYR A 136 -3.70 3.60 -4.19
N ILE A 137 -2.40 3.45 -4.42
CA ILE A 137 -1.77 3.90 -5.67
C ILE A 137 -2.42 3.21 -6.89
N MET A 138 -2.79 1.94 -6.77
CA MET A 138 -3.50 1.23 -7.84
C MET A 138 -4.91 1.79 -8.06
N GLY A 139 -5.62 2.19 -7.01
CA GLY A 139 -6.89 2.93 -7.15
C GLY A 139 -6.70 4.28 -7.86
N VAL A 140 -5.66 5.05 -7.50
CA VAL A 140 -5.32 6.30 -8.19
C VAL A 140 -5.02 6.06 -9.67
N PHE A 141 -4.29 4.98 -9.99
CA PHE A 141 -4.02 4.59 -11.38
C PHE A 141 -5.31 4.31 -12.15
N TYR A 142 -6.21 3.51 -11.58
CA TYR A 142 -7.51 3.22 -12.17
C TYR A 142 -8.28 4.51 -12.49
N TYR A 143 -8.44 5.41 -11.52
CA TYR A 143 -9.20 6.64 -11.72
C TYR A 143 -8.50 7.66 -12.62
N SER A 144 -7.16 7.69 -12.66
CA SER A 144 -6.38 8.61 -13.50
C SER A 144 -6.40 8.23 -14.97
N THR A 145 -6.59 6.94 -15.26
CA THR A 145 -6.56 6.37 -16.62
C THR A 145 -7.95 6.00 -17.13
N GLU A 146 -9.00 6.55 -16.51
CA GLU A 146 -10.41 6.35 -16.87
C GLU A 146 -10.85 4.87 -16.81
N GLY A 147 -10.50 4.18 -15.73
CA GLY A 147 -10.76 2.75 -15.48
C GLY A 147 -12.14 2.22 -15.87
N ASP A 148 -13.19 2.99 -15.58
CA ASP A 148 -14.58 2.61 -15.90
C ASP A 148 -14.85 2.54 -17.42
N SER A 149 -13.97 3.12 -18.24
CA SER A 149 -14.08 3.22 -19.69
C SER A 149 -13.05 2.39 -20.45
N TRP A 150 -12.23 1.58 -19.76
CA TRP A 150 -11.30 0.65 -20.43
C TRP A 150 -12.08 -0.32 -21.34
N ASN A 151 -11.43 -0.87 -22.36
CA ASN A 151 -12.08 -1.76 -23.34
C ASN A 151 -11.69 -3.24 -23.19
N ASN A 152 -10.86 -3.56 -22.19
CA ASN A 152 -10.36 -4.91 -21.88
C ASN A 152 -11.26 -5.71 -20.92
N GLY A 153 -12.42 -5.17 -20.55
CA GLY A 153 -13.38 -5.82 -19.65
C GLY A 153 -12.94 -5.94 -18.18
N CYS A 154 -11.78 -5.37 -17.80
CA CYS A 154 -11.24 -5.46 -16.43
C CYS A 154 -11.72 -4.31 -15.52
N GLN A 155 -12.87 -3.69 -15.82
CA GLN A 155 -13.42 -2.57 -15.04
C GLN A 155 -13.98 -3.05 -13.70
N ALA A 156 -14.16 -2.12 -12.76
CA ALA A 156 -14.67 -2.43 -11.44
C ALA A 156 -16.08 -3.07 -11.47
N PRO A 157 -16.36 -4.06 -10.60
CA PRO A 157 -17.70 -4.63 -10.48
C PRO A 157 -18.74 -3.58 -10.09
N VAL A 158 -19.97 -3.73 -10.60
CA VAL A 158 -21.10 -2.84 -10.28
C VAL A 158 -21.52 -2.88 -8.80
N ASP A 159 -21.20 -3.97 -8.10
CA ASP A 159 -21.46 -4.18 -6.67
C ASP A 159 -20.36 -5.08 -6.09
N LEU A 160 -19.53 -4.52 -5.21
CA LEU A 160 -18.45 -5.26 -4.54
C LEU A 160 -18.95 -6.17 -3.41
N THR A 161 -20.21 -6.05 -3.01
CA THR A 161 -20.81 -6.90 -1.96
C THR A 161 -21.52 -8.13 -2.53
N ASP A 162 -21.76 -8.17 -3.85
CA ASP A 162 -22.38 -9.29 -4.56
C ASP A 162 -21.31 -10.20 -5.22
N PRO A 163 -21.09 -11.43 -4.72
CA PRO A 163 -20.15 -12.36 -5.33
C PRO A 163 -20.47 -12.71 -6.79
N VAL A 164 -21.74 -12.61 -7.22
CA VAL A 164 -22.12 -12.86 -8.62
C VAL A 164 -21.66 -11.72 -9.51
N ALA A 165 -21.79 -10.47 -9.05
CA ALA A 165 -21.31 -9.29 -9.78
C ALA A 165 -19.77 -9.30 -9.88
N ILE A 166 -19.07 -9.64 -8.80
CA ILE A 166 -17.60 -9.79 -8.81
C ILE A 166 -17.18 -10.88 -9.80
N ALA A 167 -17.81 -12.06 -9.74
CA ALA A 167 -17.48 -13.15 -10.64
C ALA A 167 -17.77 -12.79 -12.11
N ALA A 168 -18.83 -12.03 -12.39
CA ALA A 168 -19.12 -11.54 -13.73
C ALA A 168 -18.01 -10.60 -14.24
N ALA A 169 -17.62 -9.60 -13.44
CA ALA A 169 -16.55 -8.67 -13.80
C ALA A 169 -15.21 -9.39 -14.02
N ASN A 170 -14.87 -10.37 -13.16
CA ASN A 170 -13.65 -11.17 -13.35
C ASN A 170 -13.69 -12.02 -14.64
N ASN A 171 -14.87 -12.51 -15.05
CA ASN A 171 -15.01 -13.24 -16.32
C ASN A 171 -14.96 -12.33 -17.54
N ASP A 172 -15.32 -11.06 -17.39
CA ASP A 172 -15.27 -10.06 -18.46
C ASP A 172 -13.84 -9.54 -18.69
N CYS A 173 -12.97 -9.60 -17.68
CA CYS A 173 -11.56 -9.21 -17.82
C CYS A 173 -10.81 -10.13 -18.78
N THR A 174 -10.38 -9.59 -19.92
CA THR A 174 -9.80 -10.36 -21.03
C THR A 174 -8.28 -10.42 -21.02
N ILE A 175 -7.62 -9.93 -19.96
CA ILE A 175 -6.16 -9.99 -19.86
C ILE A 175 -5.74 -11.45 -19.62
N GLU A 176 -4.80 -11.94 -20.44
CA GLU A 176 -4.29 -13.31 -20.31
C GLU A 176 -3.38 -13.44 -19.08
N ALA A 177 -3.65 -14.47 -18.26
CA ALA A 177 -2.92 -14.78 -17.02
C ALA A 177 -1.45 -15.10 -17.25
N ASP A 178 -1.12 -15.65 -18.43
CA ASP A 178 0.20 -16.13 -18.77
C ASP A 178 0.80 -15.26 -19.87
N GLY A 179 1.91 -14.60 -19.57
CA GLY A 179 2.75 -13.91 -20.52
C GLY A 179 4.20 -14.34 -20.39
N LEU A 180 4.98 -14.14 -21.45
CA LEU A 180 6.43 -14.14 -21.31
C LEU A 180 6.86 -12.71 -21.03
N ASP A 181 7.72 -12.49 -20.03
CA ASP A 181 8.41 -11.22 -19.93
C ASP A 181 9.35 -11.03 -21.15
N ILE A 182 9.93 -9.83 -21.26
CA ILE A 182 10.89 -9.51 -22.32
C ILE A 182 12.14 -10.44 -22.32
N PHE A 183 12.37 -11.21 -21.25
CA PHE A 183 13.45 -12.19 -21.15
C PHE A 183 12.98 -13.62 -21.49
N GLY A 184 11.71 -13.78 -21.89
CA GLY A 184 11.13 -15.08 -22.20
C GLY A 184 10.79 -15.91 -20.97
N LEU A 185 10.59 -15.28 -19.80
CA LEU A 185 10.21 -15.95 -18.57
C LEU A 185 8.70 -15.85 -18.36
N GLU A 186 8.06 -16.95 -18.01
CA GLU A 186 6.64 -16.95 -17.63
C GLU A 186 6.42 -15.98 -16.45
N THR A 187 5.64 -14.94 -16.69
CA THR A 187 5.14 -14.05 -15.65
C THR A 187 3.66 -14.30 -15.47
N PHE A 188 3.29 -14.68 -14.26
CA PHE A 188 1.90 -14.71 -13.84
C PHE A 188 1.40 -13.27 -13.70
N ARG A 189 0.37 -12.92 -14.47
CA ARG A 189 -0.38 -11.67 -14.33
C ARG A 189 -1.75 -11.97 -13.74
N GLY A 190 -2.24 -11.02 -12.97
CA GLY A 190 -3.61 -11.03 -12.49
C GLY A 190 -4.61 -10.94 -13.65
N THR A 191 -5.80 -11.47 -13.39
CA THR A 191 -6.94 -11.51 -14.31
C THR A 191 -8.24 -11.09 -13.66
N ASP A 192 -8.23 -10.75 -12.37
CA ASP A 192 -9.41 -10.23 -11.71
C ASP A 192 -9.72 -8.82 -12.24
N ALA A 193 -11.00 -8.46 -12.23
CA ALA A 193 -11.40 -7.08 -12.44
C ALA A 193 -10.73 -6.16 -11.40
N TRP A 194 -10.49 -4.91 -11.80
CA TRP A 194 -9.88 -3.92 -10.92
C TRP A 194 -10.82 -3.53 -9.78
N LEU A 195 -10.24 -3.05 -8.67
CA LEU A 195 -10.98 -2.66 -7.46
C LEU A 195 -11.80 -3.78 -6.80
N THR A 196 -11.59 -5.04 -7.21
CA THR A 196 -12.20 -6.20 -6.58
C THR A 196 -11.60 -6.46 -5.18
N PRO A 197 -12.28 -7.27 -4.34
CA PRO A 197 -11.80 -7.59 -3.00
C PRO A 197 -10.57 -8.50 -2.97
N SER A 198 -10.02 -8.92 -4.12
CA SER A 198 -8.75 -9.65 -4.16
C SER A 198 -7.56 -8.71 -3.96
N TYR A 199 -6.39 -9.29 -3.64
CA TYR A 199 -5.15 -8.52 -3.64
C TYR A 199 -4.93 -7.90 -5.02
N GLU A 200 -4.49 -6.65 -5.06
CA GLU A 200 -4.26 -5.93 -6.32
C GLU A 200 -3.23 -6.61 -7.23
N CYS A 201 -2.40 -7.50 -6.67
CA CYS A 201 -1.51 -8.40 -7.40
C CYS A 201 -2.24 -9.39 -8.33
N PHE A 202 -3.54 -9.60 -8.15
CA PHE A 202 -4.39 -10.46 -8.96
C PHE A 202 -5.26 -9.68 -9.95
N TRP A 203 -5.18 -8.34 -9.97
CA TRP A 203 -5.92 -7.54 -10.93
C TRP A 203 -5.33 -7.65 -12.34
N GLY A 204 -6.19 -7.54 -13.34
CA GLY A 204 -5.85 -7.61 -14.76
C GLY A 204 -4.60 -6.80 -15.09
N GLY A 205 -3.57 -7.47 -15.64
CA GLY A 205 -2.36 -6.80 -16.14
C GLY A 205 -1.32 -6.47 -15.06
N VAL A 206 -1.62 -6.83 -13.81
CA VAL A 206 -0.73 -6.59 -12.67
C VAL A 206 0.03 -7.85 -12.31
N ALA A 207 1.31 -7.71 -11.92
CA ALA A 207 2.03 -8.80 -11.27
C ALA A 207 2.84 -8.32 -10.08
N CYS A 208 2.94 -9.19 -9.07
CA CYS A 208 3.76 -8.97 -7.88
C CYS A 208 4.81 -10.06 -7.72
N ARG A 209 5.87 -9.77 -6.95
CA ARG A 209 6.88 -10.78 -6.60
C ARG A 209 6.28 -11.81 -5.62
N ASN A 210 6.25 -13.09 -6.03
CA ASN A 210 5.53 -14.22 -5.38
C ASN A 210 5.64 -14.31 -3.84
N SER A 211 6.76 -13.93 -3.23
CA SER A 211 6.97 -14.07 -1.78
C SER A 211 6.73 -12.80 -0.96
N THR A 212 6.60 -11.63 -1.60
CA THR A 212 6.51 -10.34 -0.88
C THR A 212 5.28 -9.51 -1.25
N LEU A 213 4.50 -9.94 -2.26
CA LEU A 213 3.34 -9.22 -2.79
C LEU A 213 3.66 -7.76 -3.17
N CYS A 214 4.93 -7.48 -3.48
CA CYS A 214 5.34 -6.16 -3.92
C CYS A 214 5.08 -6.04 -5.41
N MET A 215 4.42 -4.94 -5.79
CA MET A 215 4.15 -4.58 -7.17
C MET A 215 5.43 -4.61 -8.00
N ASP A 216 5.40 -5.37 -9.09
CA ASP A 216 6.55 -5.64 -9.94
C ASP A 216 6.33 -5.14 -11.37
N ARG A 217 5.10 -5.31 -11.86
CA ARG A 217 4.71 -5.08 -13.23
C ARG A 217 3.29 -4.52 -13.29
N ILE A 218 3.13 -3.50 -14.12
CA ILE A 218 1.85 -3.01 -14.61
C ILE A 218 1.96 -3.06 -16.13
N GLU A 219 1.12 -3.88 -16.75
CA GLU A 219 1.17 -4.16 -18.18
C GLU A 219 -0.22 -4.18 -18.79
N PHE A 220 -0.42 -3.29 -19.76
CA PHE A 220 -1.65 -3.17 -20.51
C PHE A 220 -1.31 -3.04 -21.99
N GLU A 221 -1.77 -4.01 -22.79
CA GLU A 221 -1.73 -3.96 -24.25
C GLU A 221 -3.15 -3.70 -24.74
N THR A 222 -3.36 -2.69 -25.59
CA THR A 222 -4.65 -2.45 -26.28
C THR A 222 -5.86 -2.30 -25.36
N ALA A 223 -5.67 -1.71 -24.17
CA ALA A 223 -6.68 -1.66 -23.11
C ALA A 223 -7.58 -0.41 -23.13
N GLY A 224 -7.38 0.48 -24.13
CA GLY A 224 -8.12 1.74 -24.20
C GLY A 224 -7.84 2.66 -23.01
N LEU A 225 -6.67 2.51 -22.36
CA LEU A 225 -6.24 3.39 -21.28
C LEU A 225 -6.28 4.84 -21.78
N ALA A 226 -6.90 5.74 -21.02
CA ALA A 226 -6.99 7.16 -21.38
C ALA A 226 -6.42 8.02 -20.24
N GLY A 227 -6.92 9.24 -20.07
CA GLY A 227 -6.54 10.13 -18.97
C GLY A 227 -5.05 10.46 -18.93
N THR A 228 -4.45 10.47 -17.73
CA THR A 228 -3.05 10.83 -17.50
C THR A 228 -2.34 9.89 -16.53
N MET A 229 -1.01 9.90 -16.56
CA MET A 229 -0.19 9.12 -15.64
C MET A 229 -0.07 9.77 -14.25
N PRO A 230 -0.48 9.09 -13.16
CA PRO A 230 -0.38 9.67 -11.82
C PRO A 230 1.06 9.62 -11.29
N VAL A 231 1.48 10.69 -10.62
CA VAL A 231 2.82 10.82 -10.04
C VAL A 231 3.08 9.76 -8.97
N GLU A 232 2.02 9.30 -8.30
CA GLU A 232 2.01 8.34 -7.22
C GLU A 232 2.68 7.00 -7.58
N LEU A 233 2.66 6.59 -8.85
CA LEU A 233 3.28 5.34 -9.29
C LEU A 233 4.77 5.26 -8.90
N GLN A 234 5.48 6.38 -8.83
CA GLN A 234 6.90 6.40 -8.42
C GLN A 234 7.13 5.81 -7.02
N ASN A 235 6.11 5.83 -6.15
CA ASN A 235 6.16 5.25 -4.80
C ASN A 235 6.06 3.71 -4.80
N LEU A 236 5.79 3.07 -5.94
CA LEU A 236 5.86 1.63 -6.10
C LEU A 236 7.32 1.19 -6.22
N THR A 237 8.01 1.14 -5.08
CA THR A 237 9.47 0.95 -4.99
C THR A 237 10.03 -0.36 -5.55
N ASP A 238 9.16 -1.32 -5.89
CA ASP A 238 9.54 -2.58 -6.51
C ASP A 238 9.15 -2.68 -8.00
N LEU A 239 8.48 -1.66 -8.54
CA LEU A 239 8.04 -1.63 -9.93
C LEU A 239 9.25 -1.66 -10.86
N ARG A 240 9.33 -2.68 -11.71
CA ARG A 240 10.37 -2.89 -12.72
C ARG A 240 9.85 -2.68 -14.14
N PHE A 241 8.56 -2.95 -14.36
CA PHE A 241 7.95 -2.93 -15.68
C PHE A 241 6.70 -2.06 -15.64
N LEU A 242 6.74 -0.94 -16.37
CA LEU A 242 5.58 -0.11 -16.63
C LEU A 242 5.39 -0.08 -18.15
N ILE A 243 4.42 -0.87 -18.62
CA ILE A 243 4.18 -1.14 -20.03
C ILE A 243 2.73 -0.80 -20.33
N LEU A 244 2.50 0.30 -21.03
CA LEU A 244 1.16 0.80 -21.36
C LEU A 244 1.15 1.10 -22.85
N GLU A 245 0.68 0.14 -23.64
CA GLU A 245 0.79 0.17 -25.10
C GLU A 245 -0.58 0.31 -25.75
N GLU A 246 -0.62 0.97 -26.91
CA GLU A 246 -1.82 1.06 -27.77
C GLU A 246 -3.06 1.60 -27.03
N GLY A 247 -2.91 2.79 -26.44
CA GLY A 247 -3.93 3.49 -25.67
C GLY A 247 -4.23 4.89 -26.20
N ALA A 248 -4.86 5.68 -25.34
CA ALA A 248 -5.16 7.09 -25.49
C ALA A 248 -4.67 7.90 -24.28
N THR A 249 -3.78 7.34 -23.45
CA THR A 249 -3.23 8.06 -22.29
C THR A 249 -2.42 9.25 -22.78
N GLY A 250 -2.69 10.41 -22.18
CA GLY A 250 -2.10 11.67 -22.58
C GLY A 250 -1.45 12.44 -21.45
N GLY A 251 -1.28 13.74 -21.67
CA GLY A 251 -0.52 14.60 -20.76
C GLY A 251 1.00 14.34 -20.81
N PRO A 252 1.79 15.01 -19.96
CA PRO A 252 3.22 14.76 -19.85
C PRO A 252 3.53 13.53 -18.99
N ILE A 253 4.71 12.93 -19.21
CA ILE A 253 5.29 11.99 -18.24
C ILE A 253 5.66 12.79 -16.97
N PRO A 254 5.26 12.36 -15.77
CA PRO A 254 5.70 13.01 -14.52
C PRO A 254 7.22 12.98 -14.37
N SER A 255 7.84 14.11 -14.04
CA SER A 255 9.30 14.19 -13.82
C SER A 255 9.79 13.26 -12.70
N GLU A 256 8.92 13.00 -11.72
CA GLU A 256 9.13 12.12 -10.60
C GLU A 256 9.31 10.66 -11.03
N TYR A 257 8.97 10.29 -12.26
CA TYR A 257 9.31 8.95 -12.76
C TYR A 257 10.82 8.76 -12.89
N GLY A 258 11.60 9.86 -12.88
CA GLY A 258 13.04 9.82 -12.69
C GLY A 258 13.52 9.21 -11.35
N THR A 259 12.64 9.09 -10.35
CA THR A 259 12.98 8.58 -9.02
C THR A 259 12.57 7.14 -8.78
N PHE A 260 12.04 6.44 -9.81
CA PHE A 260 11.79 5.01 -9.69
C PHE A 260 13.09 4.26 -9.34
N PRO A 261 13.12 3.54 -8.20
CA PRO A 261 14.37 2.95 -7.72
C PRO A 261 14.78 1.69 -8.50
N ARG A 262 13.84 1.09 -9.26
CA ARG A 262 14.01 -0.24 -9.89
C ARG A 262 13.43 -0.33 -11.30
N LEU A 263 12.98 0.77 -11.90
CA LEU A 263 12.37 0.71 -13.24
C LEU A 263 13.40 0.22 -14.26
N HIS A 264 13.05 -0.86 -14.95
CA HIS A 264 13.85 -1.46 -16.02
C HIS A 264 13.26 -1.15 -17.39
N ILE A 265 11.93 -1.15 -17.50
CA ILE A 265 11.22 -0.90 -18.74
C ILE A 265 10.20 0.18 -18.50
N LEU A 266 10.30 1.24 -19.28
CA LEU A 266 9.22 2.16 -19.55
C LEU A 266 8.82 2.01 -21.01
N ASP A 267 7.66 1.42 -21.24
CA ASP A 267 7.06 1.31 -22.57
C ASP A 267 5.73 2.06 -22.56
N LEU A 268 5.66 3.12 -23.34
CA LEU A 268 4.50 4.00 -23.46
C LEU A 268 4.14 4.21 -24.94
N ASN A 269 4.52 3.28 -25.81
CA ASN A 269 4.33 3.41 -27.25
C ASN A 269 2.84 3.56 -27.63
N PHE A 270 2.56 4.08 -28.83
CA PHE A 270 1.19 4.16 -29.38
C PHE A 270 0.16 4.76 -28.42
N ASN A 271 0.46 5.94 -27.88
CA ASN A 271 -0.42 6.65 -26.95
C ASN A 271 -0.62 8.11 -27.39
N ALA A 272 -1.16 8.95 -26.50
CA ALA A 272 -1.39 10.36 -26.72
C ALA A 272 -0.51 11.27 -25.83
N PHE A 273 0.64 10.79 -25.36
CA PHE A 273 1.52 11.57 -24.48
C PHE A 273 2.04 12.83 -25.17
N THR A 274 2.17 13.92 -24.40
CA THR A 274 2.53 15.26 -24.87
C THR A 274 3.65 15.87 -24.02
N GLY A 275 4.07 17.10 -24.33
CA GLY A 275 5.14 17.77 -23.60
C GLY A 275 6.53 17.24 -23.98
N SER A 276 7.55 17.60 -23.23
CA SER A 276 8.92 17.08 -23.41
C SER A 276 9.14 15.84 -22.54
N VAL A 277 10.00 14.93 -22.98
CA VAL A 277 10.51 13.85 -22.12
C VAL A 277 11.26 14.49 -20.93
N PRO A 278 10.86 14.25 -19.67
CA PRO A 278 11.52 14.82 -18.52
C PRO A 278 12.98 14.41 -18.46
N VAL A 279 13.88 15.35 -18.20
CA VAL A 279 15.32 15.05 -18.08
C VAL A 279 15.61 14.15 -16.88
N GLU A 280 14.76 14.24 -15.86
CA GLU A 280 14.81 13.43 -14.66
C GLU A 280 14.65 11.94 -14.97
N LEU A 281 13.94 11.57 -16.05
CA LEU A 281 13.74 10.18 -16.43
C LEU A 281 15.08 9.47 -16.67
N TYR A 282 16.11 10.20 -17.11
CA TYR A 282 17.46 9.68 -17.30
C TYR A 282 18.21 9.41 -15.98
N ASN A 283 17.64 9.76 -14.82
CA ASN A 283 18.18 9.41 -13.50
C ASN A 283 17.77 8.02 -13.03
N THR A 284 16.89 7.32 -13.76
CA THR A 284 16.47 5.96 -13.40
C THR A 284 17.65 4.99 -13.50
N PRO A 285 18.13 4.41 -12.37
CA PRO A 285 19.45 3.80 -12.31
C PRO A 285 19.58 2.46 -13.05
N PHE A 286 18.45 1.84 -13.39
CA PHE A 286 18.40 0.50 -13.97
C PHE A 286 17.60 0.44 -15.27
N LEU A 287 17.30 1.59 -15.90
CA LEU A 287 16.51 1.61 -17.13
C LEU A 287 17.25 0.90 -18.27
N LEU A 288 16.60 -0.11 -18.84
CA LEU A 288 17.09 -0.95 -19.93
C LEU A 288 16.38 -0.64 -21.24
N GLN A 289 15.09 -0.29 -21.18
CA GLN A 289 14.26 0.03 -22.33
C GLN A 289 13.47 1.29 -22.07
N LEU A 290 13.56 2.22 -23.02
CA LEU A 290 12.71 3.40 -23.11
C LEU A 290 12.02 3.39 -24.47
N ASP A 291 10.76 3.02 -24.50
CA ASP A 291 9.96 3.05 -25.71
C ASP A 291 8.86 4.11 -25.61
N LEU A 292 8.97 5.14 -26.44
CA LEU A 292 8.06 6.28 -26.50
C LEU A 292 7.56 6.54 -27.92
N ASN A 293 7.70 5.58 -28.85
CA ASN A 293 7.31 5.81 -30.25
C ASN A 293 5.80 6.08 -30.39
N ASP A 294 5.40 6.69 -31.51
CA ASP A 294 4.00 6.93 -31.87
C ASP A 294 3.22 7.66 -30.76
N ASN A 295 3.71 8.85 -30.40
CA ASN A 295 3.13 9.75 -29.41
C ASN A 295 3.18 11.22 -29.93
N PHE A 296 2.85 12.18 -29.08
CA PHE A 296 2.92 13.62 -29.39
C PHE A 296 3.99 14.34 -28.57
N PHE A 297 5.10 13.67 -28.22
CA PHE A 297 6.20 14.31 -27.50
C PHE A 297 6.85 15.41 -28.35
N THR A 298 7.22 16.52 -27.70
CA THR A 298 7.80 17.73 -28.29
C THR A 298 9.16 18.05 -27.67
N GLY A 299 9.80 19.12 -28.12
CA GLY A 299 11.10 19.55 -27.59
C GLY A 299 12.27 18.76 -28.19
N THR A 300 13.40 18.74 -27.51
CA THR A 300 14.63 18.07 -27.96
C THR A 300 14.92 16.84 -27.10
N VAL A 301 15.56 15.82 -27.66
CA VAL A 301 16.16 14.75 -26.85
C VAL A 301 17.30 15.37 -26.02
N ALA A 302 17.25 15.23 -24.69
CA ALA A 302 18.23 15.83 -23.81
C ALA A 302 19.58 15.07 -23.88
N THR A 303 20.69 15.80 -23.69
CA THR A 303 22.05 15.23 -23.68
C THR A 303 22.25 14.17 -22.59
N GLU A 304 21.48 14.28 -21.52
CA GLU A 304 21.45 13.46 -20.33
C GLU A 304 21.05 12.00 -20.64
N ILE A 305 20.44 11.74 -21.79
CA ILE A 305 20.22 10.36 -22.27
C ILE A 305 21.52 9.56 -22.28
N GLY A 306 22.67 10.19 -22.56
CA GLY A 306 23.98 9.56 -22.52
C GLY A 306 24.42 9.10 -21.14
N SER A 307 23.74 9.50 -20.06
CA SER A 307 24.03 9.04 -18.69
C SER A 307 23.42 7.67 -18.36
N VAL A 308 22.43 7.20 -19.13
CA VAL A 308 21.71 5.93 -18.87
C VAL A 308 22.50 4.74 -19.40
N GLN A 309 23.64 4.43 -18.78
CA GLN A 309 24.62 3.48 -19.29
C GLN A 309 24.11 2.03 -19.47
N PHE A 310 23.01 1.67 -18.81
CA PHE A 310 22.36 0.36 -18.95
C PHE A 310 21.31 0.30 -20.05
N LEU A 311 20.96 1.43 -20.69
CA LEU A 311 19.97 1.50 -21.75
C LEU A 311 20.40 0.63 -22.94
N GLN A 312 19.55 -0.34 -23.28
CA GLN A 312 19.77 -1.31 -24.35
C GLN A 312 18.90 -1.03 -25.57
N PHE A 313 17.77 -0.38 -25.34
CA PHE A 313 16.76 -0.09 -26.34
C PHE A 313 16.19 1.31 -26.13
N VAL A 314 16.10 2.07 -27.21
CA VAL A 314 15.41 3.35 -27.22
C VAL A 314 14.61 3.51 -28.51
N GLN A 315 13.33 3.84 -28.42
CA GLN A 315 12.49 4.17 -29.57
C GLN A 315 11.77 5.50 -29.29
N LEU A 316 11.90 6.46 -30.21
CA LEU A 316 11.42 7.84 -30.08
C LEU A 316 10.77 8.34 -31.38
N GLU A 317 10.68 7.49 -32.40
CA GLU A 317 10.13 7.84 -33.70
C GLU A 317 8.64 8.18 -33.62
N ALA A 318 8.10 8.72 -34.72
CA ALA A 318 6.69 9.09 -34.82
C ALA A 318 6.21 10.01 -33.67
N ASN A 319 7.06 10.96 -33.31
CA ASN A 319 6.80 12.05 -32.36
C ASN A 319 7.02 13.42 -33.02
N GLN A 320 6.86 14.49 -32.24
CA GLN A 320 7.05 15.89 -32.66
C GLN A 320 8.39 16.48 -32.14
N PHE A 321 9.40 15.63 -31.93
CA PHE A 321 10.73 16.08 -31.52
C PHE A 321 11.36 17.00 -32.57
N ILE A 322 12.10 18.00 -32.09
CA ILE A 322 12.88 18.94 -32.89
C ILE A 322 14.36 18.82 -32.55
N GLY A 323 15.21 19.49 -33.34
CA GLY A 323 16.66 19.51 -33.13
C GLY A 323 17.36 18.29 -33.74
N THR A 324 18.43 17.86 -33.11
CA THR A 324 19.28 16.75 -33.57
C THR A 324 19.41 15.70 -32.50
N VAL A 325 19.66 14.45 -32.88
CA VAL A 325 20.07 13.39 -31.96
C VAL A 325 21.36 13.84 -31.24
N PRO A 326 21.38 13.90 -29.89
CA PRO A 326 22.57 14.28 -29.14
C PRO A 326 23.75 13.35 -29.41
N SER A 327 24.96 13.89 -29.49
CA SER A 327 26.17 13.09 -29.69
C SER A 327 26.44 12.12 -28.54
N GLU A 328 25.89 12.45 -27.37
CA GLU A 328 25.93 11.71 -26.11
C GLU A 328 25.24 10.34 -26.22
N VAL A 329 24.31 10.16 -27.17
CA VAL A 329 23.77 8.83 -27.50
C VAL A 329 24.89 7.87 -27.91
N GLY A 330 25.95 8.36 -28.56
CA GLY A 330 27.13 7.58 -28.91
C GLY A 330 27.97 7.11 -27.71
N SER A 331 27.67 7.58 -26.49
CA SER A 331 28.32 7.14 -25.25
C SER A 331 27.62 5.97 -24.56
N LEU A 332 26.45 5.54 -25.05
CA LEU A 332 25.68 4.45 -24.48
C LEU A 332 26.31 3.10 -24.85
N GLN A 333 27.00 2.49 -23.89
CA GLN A 333 27.77 1.27 -24.11
C GLN A 333 26.90 0.01 -24.31
N SER A 334 25.69 0.02 -23.75
CA SER A 334 24.79 -1.12 -23.74
C SER A 334 23.76 -1.09 -24.87
N LEU A 335 23.70 -0.01 -25.65
CA LEU A 335 22.67 0.21 -26.66
C LEU A 335 22.82 -0.78 -27.84
N ARG A 336 21.75 -1.52 -28.14
CA ARG A 336 21.74 -2.57 -29.17
C ARG A 336 20.76 -2.27 -30.30
N LYS A 337 19.66 -1.58 -30.00
CA LYS A 337 18.60 -1.24 -30.94
C LYS A 337 18.15 0.21 -30.66
N TYR A 338 18.08 1.01 -31.71
CA TYR A 338 17.67 2.40 -31.71
C TYR A 338 17.10 2.79 -33.08
#